data_AF-A0ABD3ML97-F1
#
_entry.id   AF-A0ABD3ML97-F1
#
_cell.length_a   1.000
_cell.length_b   1.000
_cell.length_c   1.000
_cell.angle_alpha   90.00
_cell.angle_beta   90.00
_cell.angle_gamma   90.00
#
_symmetry.space_group_name_H-M   'P 1'
#
loop_
_entity.id
_entity.type
_entity.pdbx_description
1 polymer ?
#
loop_
_entity_poly.entity_id
_entity_poly.type
_entity_poly.pdbx_seq_one_letter_code
_entity_poly.pdbx_strand_id
1 'polypeptide(L)'
;MAQLPRKAALVGCVVITNMEGGAVYDKNVPLLSMYKFRAFDVGGIHALLWDVCRSGRVRYGEHVKRMRPYVGWIHGQEDRMRERVDRLIDEVVASCIDNWESDSG
;
A
#
# COMPACT_ATOMS: atom_id res chain seq x y z
N MET A 1 -6.70 3.08 -11.34
CA MET A 1 -5.59 2.96 -10.36
C MET A 1 -5.86 3.91 -9.20
N ALA A 2 -5.95 3.43 -7.95
CA ALA A 2 -6.26 4.27 -6.79
C ALA A 2 -5.04 5.11 -6.38
N GLN A 3 -4.76 6.17 -7.14
CA GLN A 3 -3.66 7.11 -6.87
C GLN A 3 -3.97 7.99 -5.64
N LEU A 4 -5.25 8.28 -5.41
CA LEU A 4 -5.72 9.22 -4.39
C LEU A 4 -5.39 8.75 -2.96
N PRO A 5 -5.66 7.51 -2.52
CA PRO A 5 -5.35 7.09 -1.15
C PRO A 5 -3.86 7.12 -0.83
N ARG A 6 -3.02 6.72 -1.79
CA ARG A 6 -1.56 6.72 -1.63
C ARG A 6 -1.03 8.16 -1.52
N LYS A 7 -1.45 9.06 -2.42
CA LYS A 7 -1.08 10.48 -2.36
C LYS A 7 -1.56 11.15 -1.07
N ALA A 8 -2.78 10.85 -0.62
CA ALA A 8 -3.32 11.37 0.63
C ALA A 8 -2.45 10.96 1.84
N ALA A 9 -2.04 9.69 1.92
CA ALA A 9 -1.16 9.23 2.98
C ALA A 9 0.21 9.94 2.96
N LEU A 10 0.78 10.18 1.78
CA LEU A 10 2.06 10.87 1.61
C LEU A 10 2.03 12.33 2.08
N VAL A 11 0.89 13.02 1.94
CA VAL A 11 0.72 14.39 2.44
C VAL A 11 0.25 14.45 3.90
N GLY A 12 0.24 13.31 4.60
CA GLY A 12 -0.07 13.23 6.02
C GLY A 12 -1.56 13.12 6.34
N CYS A 13 -2.43 12.79 5.38
CA CYS A 13 -3.83 12.48 5.65
C CYS A 13 -3.99 11.09 6.29
N VAL A 14 -5.00 10.95 7.13
CA VAL A 14 -5.47 9.64 7.61
C VAL A 14 -6.34 9.01 6.53
N VAL A 15 -5.96 7.82 6.06
CA VAL A 15 -6.71 7.09 5.03
C VAL A 15 -7.68 6.12 5.70
N ILE A 16 -8.96 6.23 5.37
CA ILE A 16 -10.01 5.29 5.75
C ILE A 16 -10.54 4.67 4.45
N THR A 17 -10.70 3.35 4.42
CA THR A 17 -11.09 2.65 3.19
C THR A 17 -12.04 1.49 3.49
N ASN A 18 -12.83 1.10 2.49
CA ASN A 18 -13.58 -0.14 2.56
C ASN A 18 -12.63 -1.33 2.27
N MET A 19 -13.09 -2.55 2.55
CA MET A 19 -12.36 -3.78 2.21
C MET A 19 -12.81 -4.35 0.86
N GLU A 20 -13.13 -3.49 -0.11
CA GLU A 20 -13.53 -3.96 -1.44
C GLU A 20 -12.32 -4.15 -2.36
N GLY A 21 -12.39 -5.16 -3.24
CA GLY A 21 -11.37 -5.45 -4.24
C GLY A 21 -9.98 -5.65 -3.63
N GLY A 22 -9.00 -4.86 -4.07
CA GLY A 22 -7.62 -4.98 -3.62
C GLY A 22 -7.38 -4.54 -2.17
N ALA A 23 -8.25 -3.70 -1.60
CA ALA A 23 -8.06 -3.09 -0.28
C ALA A 23 -8.23 -4.07 0.90
N VAL A 24 -8.92 -5.20 0.66
CA VAL A 24 -9.05 -6.30 1.65
C VAL A 24 -7.70 -6.92 1.99
N TYR A 25 -6.77 -6.94 1.03
CA TYR A 25 -5.50 -7.64 1.19
C TYR A 25 -4.42 -6.71 1.74
N ASP A 26 -3.82 -7.08 2.86
CA ASP A 26 -2.73 -6.33 3.48
C ASP A 26 -1.52 -6.17 2.56
N LYS A 27 -1.25 -7.14 1.68
CA LYS A 27 -0.19 -7.04 0.67
C LYS A 27 -0.35 -5.85 -0.28
N ASN A 28 -1.58 -5.41 -0.52
CA ASN A 28 -1.90 -4.33 -1.46
C ASN A 28 -2.10 -2.98 -0.77
N VAL A 29 -2.65 -3.03 0.46
CA VAL A 29 -2.95 -1.86 1.29
C VAL A 29 -2.68 -2.23 2.76
N PRO A 30 -1.44 -2.14 3.26
CA PRO A 30 -1.09 -2.53 4.63
C PRO A 30 -1.47 -1.45 5.65
N LEU A 31 -2.75 -1.07 5.67
CA LEU A 31 -3.33 -0.23 6.72
C LEU A 31 -3.75 -1.10 7.91
N LEU A 32 -3.67 -0.55 9.12
CA LEU A 32 -4.23 -1.21 10.30
C LEU A 32 -5.73 -1.47 10.11
N SER A 33 -6.22 -2.61 10.61
CA SER A 33 -7.60 -3.05 10.44
C SER A 33 -8.64 -2.02 10.90
N MET A 34 -8.31 -1.21 11.91
CA MET A 34 -9.17 -0.13 12.41
C MET A 34 -9.51 0.95 11.37
N TYR A 35 -8.73 1.06 10.29
CA TYR A 35 -8.98 2.00 9.19
C TYR A 35 -9.65 1.34 7.97
N LYS A 36 -9.98 0.05 8.08
CA LYS A 36 -10.56 -0.76 7.01
C LYS A 36 -11.94 -1.28 7.43
N PHE A 37 -12.96 -0.95 6.65
CA PHE A 37 -14.35 -1.31 6.96
C PHE A 37 -14.89 -2.31 5.92
N ARG A 38 -15.44 -3.45 6.37
CA ARG A 38 -16.00 -4.47 5.46
C ARG A 38 -17.31 -4.05 4.81
N ALA A 39 -18.14 -3.33 5.57
CA ALA A 39 -19.40 -2.77 5.11
C ALA A 39 -19.43 -1.28 5.46
N PHE A 40 -20.42 -0.56 4.95
CA PHE A 40 -20.65 0.83 5.30
C PHE A 40 -21.21 0.94 6.75
N ASP A 41 -20.35 0.67 7.73
CA ASP A 41 -20.62 0.79 9.15
C ASP A 41 -20.54 2.28 9.55
N VAL A 42 -21.67 2.95 9.43
CA VAL A 42 -21.81 4.38 9.77
C VAL A 42 -21.37 4.66 11.21
N GLY A 43 -21.65 3.75 12.15
CA GLY A 43 -21.31 3.93 13.56
C GLY A 43 -19.79 3.90 13.78
N GLY A 44 -19.11 2.88 13.26
CA GLY A 44 -17.66 2.75 13.34
C GLY A 44 -16.93 3.86 12.58
N ILE A 45 -17.39 4.22 11.39
CA ILE A 45 -16.82 5.33 10.60
C ILE A 45 -17.00 6.65 11.36
N HIS A 46 -18.18 6.93 11.89
CA HIS A 46 -18.45 8.13 12.67
C HIS A 46 -17.56 8.21 13.92
N ALA A 47 -17.43 7.11 14.66
CA ALA A 47 -16.57 7.05 15.84
C ALA A 47 -15.10 7.35 15.48
N LEU A 48 -14.60 6.78 14.38
CA LEU A 48 -13.24 7.04 13.91
C LEU A 48 -13.04 8.49 13.46
N LEU A 49 -13.99 9.06 12.71
CA LEU A 49 -13.95 10.47 12.30
C LEU A 49 -13.99 11.41 13.51
N TRP A 50 -14.79 11.08 14.53
CA TRP A 50 -14.83 11.82 15.78
C TRP A 50 -13.50 11.78 16.51
N ASP A 51 -12.87 10.59 16.57
CA ASP A 51 -11.58 10.37 17.20
C ASP A 51 -10.49 11.21 16.50
N VAL A 52 -10.41 11.10 15.18
CA VAL A 52 -9.41 11.76 14.33
C VAL A 52 -9.56 13.29 14.31
N CYS A 53 -10.78 13.81 14.13
CA CYS A 53 -10.99 15.21 13.73
C CYS A 53 -11.40 16.17 14.85
N ARG A 54 -12.08 15.71 15.91
CA ARG A 54 -12.72 16.63 16.87
C ARG A 54 -12.05 16.66 18.23
N SER A 55 -12.03 15.55 18.96
CA SER A 55 -11.50 15.46 20.33
C SER A 55 -11.49 14.00 20.80
N GLY A 56 -10.95 13.13 19.96
CA GLY A 56 -10.80 11.72 20.29
C GLY A 56 -9.98 11.42 21.53
N ARG A 57 -10.04 10.17 21.98
CA ARG A 57 -9.02 9.62 22.90
C ARG A 57 -7.64 9.69 22.25
N VAL A 58 -7.59 9.56 20.93
CA VAL A 58 -6.37 9.59 20.13
C VAL A 58 -6.39 10.84 19.25
N ARG A 59 -5.40 11.73 19.43
CA ARG A 59 -5.32 12.96 18.61
C ARG A 59 -4.94 12.62 17.16
N TYR A 60 -5.32 13.50 16.23
CA TYR A 60 -4.94 13.44 14.81
C TYR A 60 -3.47 13.04 14.57
N GLY A 61 -2.54 13.71 15.27
CA GLY A 61 -1.10 13.46 15.11
C GLY A 61 -0.67 12.02 15.42
N GLU A 62 -1.39 11.33 16.31
CA GLU A 62 -1.12 9.93 16.62
C GLU A 62 -1.65 9.00 15.53
N HIS A 63 -2.80 9.30 14.91
CA HIS A 63 -3.25 8.58 13.72
C HIS A 63 -2.30 8.78 12.53
N VAL A 64 -1.73 9.98 12.36
CA VAL A 64 -0.69 10.23 11.34
C VAL A 64 0.56 9.37 11.61
N LYS A 65 0.99 9.24 12.87
CA LYS A 65 2.09 8.32 13.21
C LYS A 65 1.76 6.88 12.86
N ARG A 66 0.52 6.43 13.12
CA ARG A 66 0.04 5.10 12.75
C ARG A 66 -0.01 4.88 11.22
N MET A 67 -0.03 5.95 10.42
CA MET A 67 0.11 5.86 8.96
C MET A 67 1.56 5.71 8.48
N ARG A 68 2.58 5.93 9.32
CA ARG A 68 4.00 5.83 8.91
C ARG A 68 4.38 4.50 8.29
N PRO A 69 3.97 3.33 8.81
CA PRO A 69 4.28 2.05 8.16
C PRO A 69 3.69 1.95 6.75
N TYR A 70 2.48 2.47 6.55
CA TYR A 70 1.84 2.51 5.24
C TYR A 70 2.58 3.45 4.27
N VAL A 71 2.98 4.63 4.73
CA VAL A 71 3.82 5.58 3.96
C VAL A 71 5.17 4.96 3.60
N GLY A 72 5.84 4.30 4.55
CA GLY A 72 7.10 3.60 4.30
C GLY A 72 6.92 2.47 3.26
N TRP A 73 5.81 1.74 3.35
CA TRP A 73 5.48 0.72 2.35
C TRP A 73 5.30 1.32 0.95
N ILE A 74 4.66 2.49 0.82
CA ILE A 74 4.48 3.22 -0.45
C ILE A 74 5.84 3.61 -1.03
N HIS A 75 6.73 4.21 -0.24
CA HIS A 75 8.07 4.59 -0.73
C HIS A 75 8.87 3.38 -1.19
N GLY A 76 8.85 2.28 -0.42
CA GLY A 76 9.54 1.05 -0.81
C GLY A 76 8.87 0.28 -1.97
N GLN A 77 7.81 0.80 -2.61
CA GLN A 77 7.28 0.19 -3.83
C GLN A 77 8.20 0.42 -5.03
N GLU A 78 8.91 1.55 -5.09
CA GLU A 78 9.82 1.86 -6.20
C GLU A 78 11.01 0.91 -6.21
N ASP A 79 11.69 0.76 -5.07
CA ASP A 79 12.84 -0.15 -4.94
C ASP A 79 12.44 -1.60 -5.27
N ARG A 80 11.30 -2.06 -4.73
CA ARG A 80 10.76 -3.40 -5.03
C ARG A 80 10.37 -3.58 -6.49
N MET A 81 9.98 -2.52 -7.18
CA MET A 81 9.71 -2.57 -8.62
C MET A 81 11.02 -2.68 -9.40
N ARG A 82 12.03 -1.91 -9.02
CA ARG A 82 13.37 -1.96 -9.63
C ARG A 82 13.97 -3.37 -9.52
N GLU A 83 14.00 -3.95 -8.32
CA GLU A 83 14.48 -5.33 -8.08
C GLU A 83 13.71 -6.40 -8.89
N ARG A 84 12.44 -6.15 -9.25
CA ARG A 84 11.66 -7.07 -10.09
C ARG A 84 12.01 -6.91 -11.57
N VAL A 85 12.23 -5.67 -12.02
CA VAL A 85 12.65 -5.39 -13.39
C VAL A 85 14.06 -5.93 -13.62
N ASP A 86 14.98 -5.72 -12.68
CA ASP A 86 16.36 -6.21 -12.79
C ASP A 86 16.37 -7.75 -12.90
N ARG A 87 15.62 -8.46 -12.05
CA ARG A 87 15.46 -9.91 -12.15
C ARG A 87 14.88 -10.37 -13.48
N LEU A 88 13.87 -9.65 -14.00
CA LEU A 88 13.30 -9.98 -15.30
C LEU A 88 14.32 -9.80 -16.43
N ILE A 89 15.16 -8.76 -16.36
CA ILE A 89 16.26 -8.56 -17.31
C ILE A 89 17.25 -9.72 -17.23
N ASP A 90 17.67 -10.10 -16.03
CA ASP A 90 18.62 -11.21 -15.83
C ASP A 90 18.06 -12.53 -16.38
N GLU A 91 16.78 -12.84 -16.12
CA GLU A 91 16.11 -14.03 -16.65
C GLU A 91 16.05 -14.03 -18.19
N VAL A 92 15.76 -12.88 -18.81
CA VAL A 92 15.73 -12.74 -20.27
C VAL A 92 17.13 -12.90 -20.87
N VAL A 93 18.14 -12.27 -20.27
CA VAL A 93 19.54 -12.37 -20.74
C VAL A 93 20.05 -13.81 -20.64
N ALA A 94 19.80 -14.48 -19.51
CA ALA A 94 20.17 -15.88 -19.33
C ALA A 94 19.52 -16.78 -20.39
N SER A 95 18.21 -16.62 -20.63
CA SER A 95 17.50 -17.41 -21.64
C SER A 95 17.99 -17.13 -23.07
N CYS A 96 18.42 -15.90 -23.38
CA CYS A 96 19.02 -15.60 -24.68
C CYS A 96 20.37 -16.29 -24.88
N ILE A 97 21.20 -16.38 -23.84
CA ILE A 97 22.51 -17.06 -23.91
C ILE A 97 22.33 -18.56 -24.12
N ASP A 98 21.44 -19.20 -23.35
CA ASP A 98 21.17 -20.64 -23.46
C ASP A 98 20.65 -21.03 -24.86
N ASN A 99 19.82 -20.18 -25.47
CA ASN A 99 19.31 -20.40 -26.82
C ASN A 99 20.40 -20.23 -27.90
N TRP A 100 21.36 -19.32 -27.71
CA TRP A 100 22.46 -19.12 -28.66
C TRP A 100 23.47 -20.29 -28.64
N GLU A 101 23.74 -20.87 -27.47
CA GLU A 101 24.59 -22.06 -27.36
C GLU A 101 23.91 -23.31 -27.94
N SER A 102 22.58 -23.38 -27.91
CA SER A 102 21.80 -24.48 -28.47
C SER A 102 21.66 -24.43 -30.01
N ASP A 103 21.68 -23.23 -30.62
CA ASP A 103 21.63 -23.05 -32.08
C ASP A 103 23.01 -23.13 -32.76
N SER A 104 24.10 -23.12 -31.97
CA SER A 104 25.49 -23.14 -32.47
C SER A 104 26.17 -24.52 -32.44
N GLY A 105 25.46 -25.57 -32.01
CA GLY A 105 25.93 -26.97 -31.96
C GLY A 105 25.20 -27.87 -32.94
#